data_AF-A0A4V3AR73-F1
#
_entry.id   AF-A0A4V3AR73-F1
#
_cell.length_a   1.000
_cell.length_b   1.000
_cell.length_c   1.000
_cell.angle_alpha   90.00
_cell.angle_beta   90.00
_cell.angle_gamma   90.00
#
_symmetry.space_group_name_H-M   'P 1'
#
loop_
_entity.id
_entity.type
_entity.pdbx_description
1 polymer ?
#
loop_
_entity_poly.entity_id
_entity_poly.type
_entity_poly.pdbx_seq_one_letter_code
_entity_poly.pdbx_strand_id
1 'polypeptide(L)'
;MAKTESLNIALTDEMKKFITSQSGKGTLYATPSEYVRDLIRHERDRLEAASLRSAIIEGYQDVVHGRTKEFSGDLMADLKEHRKEFEK
;
A
#
# COMPACT_ATOMS: atom_id res chain seq x y z
N MET A 1 9.01 8.04 -19.40
CA MET A 1 9.61 6.77 -18.92
C MET A 1 9.99 6.95 -17.46
N ALA A 2 9.58 6.04 -16.57
CA ALA A 2 9.96 6.15 -15.16
C ALA A 2 11.48 5.96 -15.02
N LYS A 3 12.13 6.87 -14.28
CA LYS A 3 13.57 6.79 -14.01
C LYS A 3 13.83 5.60 -13.07
N THR A 4 14.66 4.66 -13.49
CA THR A 4 15.10 3.56 -12.62
C THR A 4 16.33 4.02 -11.87
N GLU A 5 16.27 4.04 -10.54
CA GLU A 5 17.41 4.32 -9.67
C GLU A 5 17.92 3.02 -9.04
N SER A 6 19.24 2.89 -8.92
CA SER A 6 19.87 1.72 -8.32
C SER A 6 19.84 1.82 -6.80
N LEU A 7 19.38 0.76 -6.14
CA LEU A 7 19.39 0.65 -4.68
C LEU A 7 20.35 -0.48 -4.29
N ASN A 8 21.38 -0.15 -3.50
CA ASN A 8 22.30 -1.13 -2.93
C ASN A 8 21.78 -1.60 -1.57
N ILE A 9 21.52 -2.90 -1.42
CA ILE A 9 21.00 -3.49 -0.19
C ILE A 9 21.96 -4.58 0.26
N ALA A 10 22.38 -4.53 1.53
CA ALA A 10 23.10 -5.63 2.15
C ALA A 10 22.09 -6.73 2.54
N LEU A 11 22.36 -7.96 2.12
CA LEU A 11 21.53 -9.13 2.39
C LEU A 11 22.39 -10.19 3.05
N THR A 12 21.78 -11.02 3.91
CA THR A 12 22.45 -12.21 4.43
C THR A 12 22.67 -13.22 3.30
N ASP A 13 23.63 -14.13 3.49
CA ASP A 13 23.92 -15.18 2.50
C ASP A 13 22.71 -16.06 2.22
N GLU A 14 21.89 -16.33 3.24
CA GLU A 14 20.66 -17.10 3.11
C GLU A 14 19.64 -16.38 2.20
N MET A 15 19.41 -15.09 2.44
CA MET A 15 18.49 -14.29 1.60
C MET A 15 18.98 -14.22 0.15
N LYS A 16 20.29 -14.08 -0.06
CA LYS A 16 20.89 -14.04 -1.40
C LYS A 16 20.70 -15.37 -2.13
N LYS A 17 20.91 -16.50 -1.45
CA LYS A 17 20.66 -17.85 -2.01
C LYS A 17 19.19 -18.04 -2.36
N PHE A 18 18.29 -17.60 -1.49
CA PHE A 18 16.85 -17.67 -1.74
C PHE A 18 16.44 -16.85 -2.97
N ILE A 19 16.84 -15.58 -3.06
CA ILE A 19 16.52 -14.74 -4.23
C ILE A 19 17.09 -15.36 -5.51
N THR A 20 18.32 -15.87 -5.45
CA THR A 20 18.97 -16.49 -6.60
C THR A 20 18.30 -17.81 -7.00
N SER A 21 17.67 -18.55 -6.08
CA SER A 21 16.90 -19.75 -6.44
C SER A 21 15.58 -19.41 -7.14
N GLN A 22 15.02 -18.22 -6.87
CA GLN A 22 13.81 -17.71 -7.52
C GLN A 22 14.10 -17.03 -8.88
N SER A 23 15.36 -16.73 -9.20
CA SER A 23 15.76 -16.06 -10.43
C SER A 23 16.83 -16.84 -11.20
N GLY A 24 16.58 -17.19 -12.46
CA GLY A 24 17.57 -17.91 -13.26
C GLY A 24 16.95 -18.63 -14.45
N LYS A 25 17.75 -19.46 -15.12
CA LYS A 25 17.27 -20.23 -16.28
C LYS A 25 16.22 -21.25 -15.83
N GLY A 26 14.99 -21.08 -16.34
CA GLY A 26 13.85 -21.94 -16.02
C GLY A 26 12.96 -21.42 -14.89
N THR A 27 13.23 -20.25 -14.31
CA THR A 27 12.31 -19.58 -13.38
C THR A 27 11.53 -18.47 -14.09
N LEU A 28 10.53 -17.91 -13.39
CA LEU A 28 9.73 -16.79 -13.90
C LEU A 28 10.54 -15.51 -14.10
N TYR A 29 11.64 -15.34 -13.36
CA TYR A 29 12.44 -14.10 -13.34
C TYR A 29 13.84 -14.33 -13.88
N ALA A 30 14.29 -13.46 -14.78
CA ALA A 30 15.60 -13.60 -15.41
C ALA A 30 16.74 -13.14 -14.49
N THR A 31 16.46 -12.18 -13.59
CA THR A 31 17.47 -11.61 -12.69
C THR A 31 16.97 -11.48 -11.23
N PRO A 32 17.87 -11.55 -10.23
CA PRO A 32 17.55 -11.26 -8.84
C PRO A 32 16.83 -9.94 -8.64
N SER A 33 17.28 -8.87 -9.31
CA SER A 33 16.71 -7.53 -9.19
C SER A 33 15.28 -7.44 -9.74
N GLU A 34 14.93 -8.30 -10.70
CA GLU A 34 13.57 -8.38 -11.23
C GLU A 34 12.63 -9.03 -10.22
N TYR A 35 13.04 -10.16 -9.63
CA TYR A 35 12.31 -10.81 -8.56
C TYR A 35 12.06 -9.87 -7.38
N VAL A 36 13.11 -9.16 -6.92
CA VAL A 36 12.99 -8.21 -5.80
C VAL A 36 12.04 -7.06 -6.14
N ARG A 37 12.11 -6.51 -7.37
CA ARG A 37 11.18 -5.46 -7.79
C ARG A 37 9.74 -5.94 -7.75
N ASP A 38 9.49 -7.17 -8.16
CA ASP A 38 8.14 -7.71 -8.17
C ASP A 38 7.62 -8.03 -6.76
N LEU A 39 8.48 -8.58 -5.90
CA LEU A 39 8.19 -8.77 -4.49
C LEU A 39 7.78 -7.46 -3.79
N ILE A 40 8.46 -6.36 -4.08
CA ILE A 40 8.13 -5.04 -3.53
C ILE A 40 6.77 -4.55 -4.03
N ARG A 41 6.43 -4.78 -5.31
CA ARG A 41 5.09 -4.42 -5.84
C ARG A 41 4.00 -5.21 -5.12
N HIS A 42 4.18 -6.53 -5.01
CA HIS A 42 3.22 -7.38 -4.32
C HIS A 42 3.03 -6.98 -2.86
N GLU A 43 4.10 -6.66 -2.14
CA GLU A 43 3.98 -6.21 -0.76
C GLU A 43 3.28 -4.84 -0.66
N ARG A 44 3.60 -3.90 -1.57
CA ARG A 44 2.91 -2.61 -1.61
C ARG A 44 1.41 -2.77 -1.85
N ASP A 45 1.03 -3.58 -2.84
CA ASP A 45 -0.37 -3.81 -3.18
C ASP A 45 -1.10 -4.50 -2.01
N ARG A 46 -0.42 -5.40 -1.29
CA ARG A 46 -0.95 -6.04 -0.08
C ARG A 46 -1.17 -5.04 1.05
N LEU A 47 -0.23 -4.12 1.29
CA LEU A 47 -0.33 -3.07 2.30
C LEU A 47 -1.45 -2.08 1.96
N GLU A 48 -1.56 -1.68 0.70
CA GLU A 48 -2.63 -0.80 0.23
C GLU A 48 -4.00 -1.45 0.40
N ALA A 49 -4.14 -2.71 0.01
CA ALA A 49 -5.38 -3.47 0.22
C ALA A 49 -5.71 -3.63 1.71
N ALA A 50 -4.71 -3.80 2.57
CA ALA A 50 -4.91 -3.86 4.02
C ALA A 50 -5.38 -2.52 4.58
N SER A 51 -4.75 -1.42 4.16
CA SER A 51 -5.15 -0.06 4.53
C SER A 51 -6.59 0.24 4.12
N LEU A 52 -6.96 -0.10 2.88
CA LEU A 52 -8.32 0.08 2.39
C LEU A 52 -9.34 -0.71 3.20
N ARG A 53 -9.05 -1.98 3.51
CA ARG A 53 -9.93 -2.80 4.37
C ARG A 53 -10.10 -2.20 5.76
N SER A 54 -9.02 -1.71 6.36
CA SER A 54 -9.08 -1.04 7.66
C SER A 54 -9.95 0.22 7.61
N ALA A 55 -9.78 1.07 6.59
CA ALA A 55 -10.59 2.27 6.41
C ALA A 55 -12.09 1.96 6.22
N ILE A 56 -12.42 0.87 5.50
CA ILE A 56 -13.80 0.41 5.36
C ILE A 56 -14.38 -0.01 6.73
N ILE A 57 -13.62 -0.79 7.50
CA ILE A 57 -14.04 -1.23 8.84
C ILE A 57 -14.24 -0.03 9.77
N GLU A 58 -13.34 0.94 9.74
CA GLU A 58 -13.46 2.19 10.49
C GLU A 58 -14.75 2.93 10.14
N GLY A 59 -15.06 3.09 8.84
CA GLY A 59 -16.32 3.68 8.40
C GLY A 59 -17.56 2.93 8.89
N TYR A 60 -17.55 1.59 8.89
CA TYR A 60 -18.64 0.81 9.49
C TYR A 60 -18.77 1.03 10.99
N GLN A 61 -17.64 1.13 11.70
CA GLN A 61 -17.65 1.45 13.12
C GLN A 61 -18.20 2.85 13.36
N ASP A 62 -17.89 3.84 12.54
CA ASP A 62 -18.45 5.19 12.64
C ASP A 62 -19.97 5.18 12.49
N VAL A 63 -20.51 4.39 11.55
CA VAL A 63 -21.96 4.19 11.41
C VAL A 63 -22.57 3.58 12.67
N VAL A 64 -21.97 2.52 13.22
CA VAL A 64 -22.46 1.86 14.44
C VAL A 64 -22.46 2.81 15.64
N HIS A 65 -21.48 3.70 15.74
CA HIS A 65 -21.35 4.66 16.83
C HIS A 65 -22.07 6.00 16.57
N GLY A 66 -22.78 6.13 15.45
CA GLY A 66 -23.49 7.35 15.08
C GLY A 66 -22.58 8.55 14.75
N ARG A 67 -21.30 8.32 14.42
CA ARG A 67 -20.34 9.35 13.98
C ARG A 67 -20.50 9.66 12.49
N THR A 68 -21.74 9.82 12.06
CA THR A 68 -22.10 10.09 10.66
C THR A 68 -22.77 11.44 10.52
N LYS A 69 -22.57 12.11 9.39
CA LYS A 69 -23.30 13.33 9.03
C LYS A 69 -24.19 13.06 7.82
N GLU A 70 -25.29 13.80 7.75
CA GLU A 70 -26.13 13.81 6.56
C GLU A 70 -25.34 14.44 5.39
N PHE A 71 -25.34 13.76 4.25
CA PHE A 71 -24.64 14.21 3.06
C PHE A 71 -25.45 15.34 2.40
N SER A 72 -24.86 16.53 2.27
CA SER A 72 -25.56 17.71 1.76
C SER A 72 -25.76 17.73 0.24
N GLY A 73 -25.13 16.78 -0.47
CA GLY A 73 -25.07 16.76 -1.94
C GLY A 73 -23.76 17.33 -2.50
N ASP A 74 -22.96 18.02 -1.68
CA ASP A 74 -21.62 18.52 -2.03
C ASP A 74 -20.57 18.04 -1.02
N LEU A 75 -19.79 17.04 -1.45
CA LEU A 75 -18.74 16.42 -0.63
C LEU A 75 -17.66 17.41 -0.21
N MET A 76 -17.29 18.37 -1.06
CA MET A 76 -16.22 19.32 -0.74
C MET A 76 -16.68 20.35 0.31
N ALA A 77 -17.96 20.72 0.28
CA ALA A 77 -18.56 21.54 1.32
C ALA A 77 -18.57 20.80 2.67
N ASP A 78 -19.07 19.57 2.69
CA ASP A 78 -19.17 18.74 3.91
C ASP A 78 -17.79 18.51 4.56
N LEU A 79 -16.76 18.21 3.76
CA LEU A 79 -15.39 18.03 4.26
C LEU A 79 -14.79 19.32 4.83
N LYS A 80 -15.12 20.48 4.24
CA LYS A 80 -14.64 21.77 4.71
C LYS A 80 -15.29 22.16 6.04
N GLU A 81 -16.57 21.86 6.22
CA GLU A 81 -17.27 22.08 7.48
C GLU A 81 -16.74 21.17 8.59
N HIS A 82 -16.52 19.89 8.29
CA HIS A 82 -15.92 18.95 9.24
C HIS A 82 -14.54 19.42 9.72
N ARG A 83 -13.64 19.81 8.80
CA ARG A 83 -12.31 20.33 9.17
C ARG A 83 -12.38 21.56 10.09
N LYS A 84 -13.34 22.46 9.89
CA LYS A 84 -13.53 23.65 10.73
C LYS A 84 -14.03 23.32 12.13
N GLU A 85 -14.82 22.27 12.30
CA GLU A 85 -15.25 21.79 13.62
C GLU A 85 -14.10 21.14 14.40
N PHE A 86 -13.13 20.51 13.72
CA PHE A 86 -11.97 19.88 14.36
C PHE A 86 -10.86 20.87 14.78
N GLU A 87 -10.81 22.05 14.15
CA GLU A 87 -9.82 23.10 14.46
C GLU A 87 -10.28 24.07 15.58
N LYS A 88 -11.47 23.87 16.15
CA LYS A 88 -12.09 24.74 17.16
C LYS A 88 -12.01 24.15 18.55
#